data_AF-A0A6P2CYU2-F1
#
_entry.id   AF-A0A6P2CYU2-F1
#
_cell.length_a   1.000
_cell.length_b   1.000
_cell.length_c   1.000
_cell.angle_alpha   90.00
_cell.angle_beta   90.00
_cell.angle_gamma   90.00
#
_symmetry.space_group_name_H-M   'P 1'
#
loop_
_entity.id
_entity.type
_entity.pdbx_description
1 polymer ?
#
loop_
_entity_poly.entity_id
_entity_poly.type
_entity_poly.pdbx_seq_one_letter_code
_entity_poly.pdbx_strand_id
1 'polypeptide(L)'
;MSFIVTREKRSHKADSIRSAAADLRAAGYSLCRINPNEKRPTYEEWPTRSLEPKEFGPDDLLGIICGPLSDAGRPGHALVVVDLDQPDAMNLATEFLPPTERIVGRRSKPRAHWYYLVPLTSIPEWAKSPAEQGATAAKDRTGHPGPFKKQFRHRETNVGVIDFVGTGGQVVAPHSLHPSGEIREWSDEPPGEPAVVEFPALWAAVCKLAAACGCEIPKIAHASVLPPTPRPESVEQAIAYLGNMSPAVSGSGGHGQLFAAARAVVWGFELGPEVGFDVLRTHYNPRCSPPWSDSELRHKCEEANRISFDRPRGDLNDSGEPSASNSDAGAPEVCLAIKPDGKRMHKVTVTANGVPVTVDTVNLGTATGRKRVLDAVVEKIPGANRKDLEAELVRAATGTDPGAPPRPSSTRKWT
;
A
#
# COMPACT_ATOMS: atom_id res chain seq x y z
N MET A 1 -40.32 -44.01 4.02
CA MET A 1 -40.30 -42.83 4.93
C MET A 1 -38.97 -42.07 4.90
N SER A 2 -37.81 -42.70 5.07
CA SER A 2 -36.49 -42.00 5.11
C SER A 2 -36.15 -41.15 3.87
N PHE A 3 -36.41 -41.66 2.64
CA PHE A 3 -36.15 -40.90 1.40
C PHE A 3 -37.05 -39.67 1.19
N ILE A 4 -38.30 -39.71 1.66
CA ILE A 4 -39.26 -38.61 1.52
C ILE A 4 -38.88 -37.46 2.46
N VAL A 5 -38.55 -37.79 3.72
CA VAL A 5 -38.09 -36.82 4.72
C VAL A 5 -36.79 -36.12 4.28
N THR A 6 -35.85 -36.84 3.65
CA THR A 6 -34.60 -36.25 3.13
C THR A 6 -34.84 -35.31 1.94
N ARG A 7 -35.79 -35.66 1.06
CA ARG A 7 -36.16 -34.82 -0.09
C ARG A 7 -36.86 -33.54 0.34
N GLU A 8 -37.75 -33.64 1.32
CA GLU A 8 -38.50 -32.52 1.88
C GLU A 8 -37.59 -31.55 2.64
N LYS A 9 -36.66 -32.05 3.46
CA LYS A 9 -35.63 -31.22 4.13
C LYS A 9 -34.72 -30.50 3.14
N ARG A 10 -34.31 -31.17 2.05
CA ARG A 10 -33.51 -30.53 0.99
C ARG A 10 -34.28 -29.43 0.25
N SER A 11 -35.58 -29.61 0.01
CA SER A 11 -36.43 -28.59 -0.61
C SER A 11 -36.48 -27.33 0.26
N HIS A 12 -36.81 -27.48 1.54
CA HIS A 12 -36.90 -26.35 2.48
C HIS A 12 -35.59 -25.58 2.60
N LYS A 13 -34.44 -26.28 2.60
CA LYS A 13 -33.11 -25.65 2.64
C LYS A 13 -32.82 -24.85 1.37
N ALA A 14 -33.18 -25.37 0.20
CA ALA A 14 -33.05 -24.64 -1.06
C ALA A 14 -33.92 -23.38 -1.07
N ASP A 15 -35.17 -23.48 -0.61
CA ASP A 15 -36.10 -22.35 -0.58
C ASP A 15 -35.62 -21.24 0.37
N SER A 16 -35.06 -21.62 1.54
CA SER A 16 -34.44 -20.67 2.48
C SER A 16 -33.24 -19.93 1.88
N ILE A 17 -32.31 -20.64 1.23
CA ILE A 17 -31.14 -20.01 0.58
C ILE A 17 -31.59 -19.08 -0.56
N ARG A 18 -32.60 -19.49 -1.33
CA ARG A 18 -33.15 -18.69 -2.43
C ARG A 18 -33.83 -17.43 -1.93
N SER A 19 -34.57 -17.52 -0.83
CA SER A 19 -35.17 -16.34 -0.18
C SER A 19 -34.08 -15.36 0.26
N ALA A 20 -33.07 -15.84 0.99
CA ALA A 20 -31.96 -14.98 1.44
C ALA A 20 -31.19 -14.36 0.26
N ALA A 21 -31.01 -15.10 -0.84
CA ALA A 21 -30.41 -14.57 -2.07
C ALA A 21 -31.26 -13.46 -2.71
N ALA A 22 -32.60 -13.60 -2.68
CA ALA A 22 -33.51 -12.58 -3.18
C ALA A 22 -33.41 -11.30 -2.33
N ASP A 23 -33.39 -11.44 -0.99
CA ASP A 23 -33.32 -10.32 -0.06
C ASP A 23 -31.99 -9.55 -0.21
N LEU A 24 -30.86 -10.25 -0.28
CA LEU A 24 -29.55 -9.62 -0.48
C LEU A 24 -29.46 -8.89 -1.82
N ARG A 25 -30.03 -9.46 -2.88
CA ARG A 25 -30.07 -8.80 -4.19
C ARG A 25 -30.97 -7.57 -4.19
N ALA A 26 -32.12 -7.64 -3.53
CA ALA A 26 -33.00 -6.49 -3.35
C ALA A 26 -32.31 -5.37 -2.55
N ALA A 27 -31.42 -5.73 -1.63
CA ALA A 27 -30.56 -4.80 -0.90
C ALA A 27 -29.35 -4.29 -1.71
N GLY A 28 -29.18 -4.65 -2.98
CA GLY A 28 -28.11 -4.14 -3.85
C GLY A 28 -26.78 -4.91 -3.77
N TYR A 29 -26.80 -6.17 -3.32
CA TYR A 29 -25.61 -7.04 -3.30
C TYR A 29 -25.61 -8.01 -4.50
N SER A 30 -24.47 -8.08 -5.19
CA SER A 30 -24.20 -9.11 -6.19
C SER A 30 -23.70 -10.39 -5.54
N LEU A 31 -24.21 -11.54 -6.00
CA LEU A 31 -24.00 -12.84 -5.35
C LEU A 31 -23.23 -13.85 -6.19
N CYS A 32 -22.42 -14.67 -5.54
CA CYS A 32 -21.78 -15.86 -6.12
C CYS A 32 -21.98 -17.11 -5.23
N ARG A 33 -21.86 -18.30 -5.81
CA ARG A 33 -21.84 -19.57 -5.05
C ARG A 33 -20.47 -19.83 -4.46
N ILE A 34 -20.43 -20.22 -3.19
CA ILE A 34 -19.22 -20.58 -2.46
C ILE A 34 -19.29 -22.05 -2.02
N ASN A 35 -18.17 -22.76 -2.17
CA ASN A 35 -17.98 -24.07 -1.56
C ASN A 35 -17.90 -23.95 -0.01
N PRO A 36 -18.74 -24.64 0.76
CA PRO A 36 -18.76 -24.53 2.23
C PRO A 36 -17.43 -24.86 2.93
N ASN A 37 -16.66 -25.80 2.37
CA ASN A 37 -15.43 -26.30 2.98
C ASN A 37 -14.24 -25.41 2.66
N GLU A 38 -14.13 -24.99 1.40
CA GLU A 38 -12.99 -24.21 0.92
C GLU A 38 -13.19 -22.70 1.09
N LYS A 39 -14.45 -22.27 1.26
CA LYS A 39 -14.87 -20.87 1.28
C LYS A 39 -14.45 -20.11 0.02
N ARG A 40 -14.42 -20.81 -1.12
CA ARG A 40 -14.06 -20.26 -2.43
C ARG A 40 -15.20 -20.42 -3.44
N PRO A 41 -15.30 -19.52 -4.42
CA PRO A 41 -16.25 -19.68 -5.52
C PRO A 41 -16.03 -20.97 -6.31
N THR A 42 -17.11 -21.53 -6.84
CA THR A 42 -17.12 -22.87 -7.45
C THR A 42 -17.00 -22.90 -8.97
N TYR A 43 -16.88 -21.74 -9.62
CA TYR A 43 -16.87 -21.60 -11.08
C TYR A 43 -15.99 -20.40 -11.48
N GLU A 44 -15.44 -20.41 -12.70
CA GLU A 44 -14.42 -19.46 -13.15
C GLU A 44 -14.93 -18.01 -13.22
N GLU A 45 -16.05 -17.78 -13.91
CA GLU A 45 -16.64 -16.45 -14.13
C GLU A 45 -17.42 -15.90 -12.93
N TRP A 46 -17.14 -16.37 -11.73
CA TRP A 46 -17.84 -15.92 -10.52
C TRP A 46 -17.79 -14.42 -10.23
N PRO A 47 -16.73 -13.64 -10.57
CA PRO A 47 -16.69 -12.24 -10.19
C PRO A 47 -17.37 -11.32 -11.22
N THR A 48 -17.90 -11.86 -12.33
CA THR A 48 -18.35 -11.04 -13.47
C THR A 48 -19.84 -10.68 -13.44
N ARG A 49 -20.66 -11.47 -12.74
CA ARG A 49 -22.10 -11.23 -12.61
C ARG A 49 -22.65 -11.77 -11.31
N SER A 50 -23.77 -11.19 -10.88
CA SER A 50 -24.58 -11.75 -9.82
C SER A 50 -25.35 -12.98 -10.32
N LEU A 51 -25.39 -14.04 -9.51
CA LEU A 51 -26.28 -15.17 -9.69
C LEU A 51 -27.72 -14.82 -9.27
N GLU A 52 -28.69 -15.32 -10.01
CA GLU A 52 -30.12 -15.26 -9.66
C GLU A 52 -30.45 -16.27 -8.54
N PRO A 53 -31.45 -16.01 -7.69
CA PRO A 53 -31.81 -16.90 -6.58
C PRO A 53 -31.96 -18.37 -7.01
N LYS A 54 -32.63 -18.63 -8.14
CA LYS A 54 -32.84 -19.99 -8.68
C LYS A 54 -31.55 -20.75 -9.01
N GLU A 55 -30.42 -20.07 -9.18
CA GLU A 55 -29.12 -20.67 -9.48
C GLU A 55 -28.45 -21.27 -8.24
N PHE A 56 -28.99 -21.02 -7.04
CA PHE A 56 -28.51 -21.62 -5.78
C PHE A 56 -29.22 -22.94 -5.47
N GLY A 57 -28.39 -23.94 -5.13
CA GLY A 57 -28.80 -25.23 -4.62
C GLY A 57 -28.83 -25.28 -3.08
N PRO A 58 -29.37 -26.36 -2.50
CA PRO A 58 -29.51 -26.52 -1.05
C PRO A 58 -28.18 -26.62 -0.29
N ASP A 59 -27.07 -26.87 -0.97
CA ASP A 59 -25.76 -27.10 -0.34
C ASP A 59 -24.75 -25.99 -0.63
N ASP A 60 -25.17 -24.94 -1.36
CA ASP A 60 -24.34 -23.77 -1.65
C ASP A 60 -24.28 -22.82 -0.44
N LEU A 61 -23.15 -22.14 -0.26
CA LEU A 61 -23.11 -20.91 0.55
C LEU A 61 -23.26 -19.68 -0.34
N LEU A 62 -23.92 -18.66 0.20
CA LEU A 62 -24.04 -17.36 -0.43
C LEU A 62 -22.75 -16.57 -0.23
N GLY A 63 -22.18 -16.10 -1.33
CA GLY A 63 -21.11 -15.11 -1.34
C GLY A 63 -21.60 -13.78 -1.84
N ILE A 64 -21.15 -12.70 -1.22
CA ILE A 64 -21.31 -11.34 -1.74
C ILE A 64 -20.02 -10.98 -2.48
N ILE A 65 -20.17 -10.59 -3.75
CA ILE A 65 -19.07 -10.11 -4.59
C ILE A 65 -18.75 -8.69 -4.16
N CYS A 66 -17.51 -8.43 -3.74
CA CYS A 66 -17.08 -7.08 -3.36
C CYS A 66 -16.67 -6.25 -4.60
N GLY A 67 -16.65 -4.93 -4.43
CA GLY A 67 -16.41 -3.97 -5.50
C GLY A 67 -17.70 -3.36 -6.06
N PRO A 68 -17.63 -2.67 -7.23
CA PRO A 68 -18.73 -1.89 -7.79
C PRO A 68 -19.98 -2.67 -8.18
N LEU A 69 -19.90 -4.00 -8.27
CA LEU A 69 -21.08 -4.84 -8.55
C LEU A 69 -22.02 -4.96 -7.34
N SER A 70 -21.54 -4.62 -6.14
CA SER A 70 -22.33 -4.51 -4.93
C SER A 70 -22.23 -3.07 -4.44
N ASP A 71 -23.34 -2.34 -4.48
CA ASP A 71 -23.38 -0.92 -4.12
C ASP A 71 -24.36 -0.63 -2.98
N ALA A 72 -24.99 -1.69 -2.45
CA ALA A 72 -26.03 -1.63 -1.43
C ALA A 72 -27.15 -0.62 -1.76
N GLY A 73 -27.55 -0.55 -3.04
CA GLY A 73 -28.60 0.35 -3.52
C GLY A 73 -28.13 1.79 -3.72
N ARG A 74 -26.81 2.06 -3.70
CA ARG A 74 -26.22 3.38 -3.91
C ARG A 74 -25.30 3.41 -5.14
N PRO A 75 -25.85 3.60 -6.34
CA PRO A 75 -25.06 3.71 -7.57
C PRO A 75 -23.90 4.70 -7.43
N GLY A 76 -22.77 4.40 -8.07
CA GLY A 76 -21.55 5.20 -7.96
C GLY A 76 -20.69 4.88 -6.73
N HIS A 77 -21.00 3.80 -6.00
CA HIS A 77 -20.20 3.30 -4.88
C HIS A 77 -19.74 1.86 -5.13
N ALA A 78 -18.66 1.46 -4.46
CA ALA A 78 -18.18 0.10 -4.41
C ALA A 78 -18.24 -0.44 -2.98
N LEU A 79 -18.76 -1.65 -2.80
CA LEU A 79 -18.66 -2.36 -1.54
C LEU A 79 -17.22 -2.76 -1.26
N VAL A 80 -16.71 -2.38 -0.09
CA VAL A 80 -15.48 -2.89 0.50
C VAL A 80 -15.82 -3.54 1.83
N VAL A 81 -15.27 -4.72 2.06
CA VAL A 81 -15.41 -5.40 3.35
C VAL A 81 -14.05 -5.52 4.00
N VAL A 82 -13.94 -5.08 5.25
CA VAL A 82 -12.77 -5.33 6.11
C VAL A 82 -13.05 -6.59 6.92
N ASP A 83 -12.40 -7.69 6.55
CA ASP A 83 -12.53 -9.00 7.19
C ASP A 83 -11.41 -9.19 8.23
N LEU A 84 -11.79 -9.42 9.49
CA LEU A 84 -10.94 -9.49 10.65
C LEU A 84 -10.76 -10.95 11.06
N ASP A 85 -9.59 -11.50 10.79
CA ASP A 85 -9.31 -12.93 10.99
C ASP A 85 -8.87 -13.27 12.42
N GLN A 86 -8.26 -12.31 13.12
CA GLN A 86 -7.64 -12.50 14.44
C GLN A 86 -8.40 -11.78 15.56
N PRO A 87 -8.41 -12.34 16.79
CA PRO A 87 -9.04 -11.73 17.95
C PRO A 87 -8.58 -10.29 18.22
N ASP A 88 -7.28 -10.01 18.12
CA ASP A 88 -6.74 -8.67 18.39
C ASP A 88 -7.29 -7.62 17.41
N ALA A 89 -7.45 -8.00 16.14
CA ALA A 89 -8.03 -7.11 15.13
C ALA A 89 -9.51 -6.83 15.42
N MET A 90 -10.28 -7.84 15.86
CA MET A 90 -11.69 -7.65 16.26
C MET A 90 -11.81 -6.75 17.50
N ASN A 91 -10.90 -6.90 18.48
CA ASN A 91 -10.91 -6.12 19.71
C ASN A 91 -10.57 -4.64 19.48
N LEU A 92 -9.66 -4.35 18.54
CA LEU A 92 -9.23 -2.99 18.22
C LEU A 92 -10.10 -2.32 17.14
N ALA A 93 -10.97 -3.07 16.45
CA ALA A 93 -11.71 -2.57 15.30
C ALA A 93 -12.48 -1.28 15.54
N THR A 94 -13.18 -1.14 16.68
CA THR A 94 -13.97 0.06 17.01
C THR A 94 -13.13 1.30 17.28
N GLU A 95 -11.86 1.13 17.66
CA GLU A 95 -10.95 2.26 17.92
C GLU A 95 -10.41 2.84 16.62
N PHE A 96 -10.16 2.00 15.62
CA PHE A 96 -9.48 2.39 14.40
C PHE A 96 -10.37 2.55 13.18
N LEU A 97 -11.37 1.68 13.01
CA LEU A 97 -12.22 1.70 11.83
C LEU A 97 -13.33 2.77 11.95
N PRO A 98 -13.72 3.44 10.85
CA PRO A 98 -14.88 4.30 10.86
C PRO A 98 -16.13 3.54 11.33
N PRO A 99 -17.04 4.17 12.09
CA PRO A 99 -18.27 3.50 12.50
C PRO A 99 -19.10 3.10 11.27
N THR A 100 -19.67 1.90 11.30
CA THR A 100 -20.61 1.37 10.31
C THR A 100 -21.64 0.51 11.02
N GLU A 101 -22.88 0.53 10.55
CA GLU A 101 -23.97 -0.27 11.12
C GLU A 101 -24.10 -1.64 10.43
N ARG A 102 -23.33 -1.84 9.36
CA ARG A 102 -23.34 -3.07 8.56
C ARG A 102 -22.16 -3.96 8.94
N ILE A 103 -22.32 -4.71 10.03
CA ILE A 103 -21.30 -5.60 10.59
C ILE A 103 -21.84 -7.04 10.64
N VAL A 104 -21.08 -8.01 10.13
CA VAL A 104 -21.43 -9.46 10.16
C VAL A 104 -20.47 -10.21 11.07
N GLY A 105 -21.01 -11.16 11.82
CA GLY A 105 -20.22 -12.07 12.63
C GLY A 105 -20.88 -13.44 12.79
N ARG A 106 -20.27 -14.25 13.63
CA ARG A 106 -20.86 -15.47 14.21
C ARG A 106 -20.46 -15.55 15.67
N ARG A 107 -21.13 -16.39 16.45
CA ARG A 107 -20.86 -16.52 17.90
C ARG A 107 -19.37 -16.70 18.24
N SER A 108 -18.62 -17.53 17.52
CA SER A 108 -17.18 -17.74 17.77
C SER A 108 -16.24 -16.66 17.20
N LYS A 109 -16.72 -15.85 16.26
CA LYS A 109 -15.99 -14.73 15.63
C LYS A 109 -16.97 -13.57 15.43
N PRO A 110 -17.36 -12.87 16.50
CA PRO A 110 -18.32 -11.78 16.42
C PRO A 110 -17.68 -10.60 15.68
N ARG A 111 -18.48 -9.82 14.97
CA ARG A 111 -18.04 -8.58 14.32
C ARG A 111 -16.81 -8.73 13.42
N ALA A 112 -16.72 -9.85 12.70
CA ALA A 112 -15.56 -10.18 11.88
C ALA A 112 -15.53 -9.41 10.55
N HIS A 113 -16.69 -9.18 9.92
CA HIS A 113 -16.74 -8.47 8.65
C HIS A 113 -17.40 -7.09 8.82
N TRP A 114 -16.69 -6.03 8.46
CA TRP A 114 -17.19 -4.65 8.50
C TRP A 114 -17.39 -4.13 7.07
N TYR A 115 -18.62 -3.76 6.74
CA TYR A 115 -19.00 -3.38 5.38
C TYR A 115 -18.99 -1.84 5.24
N TYR A 116 -18.39 -1.37 4.15
CA TYR A 116 -18.31 0.04 3.77
C TYR A 116 -18.68 0.23 2.31
N LEU A 117 -19.22 1.39 2.00
CA LEU A 117 -19.35 1.87 0.63
C LEU A 117 -18.30 2.93 0.37
N VAL A 118 -17.55 2.75 -0.71
CA VAL A 118 -16.52 3.69 -1.14
C VAL A 118 -17.00 4.37 -2.43
N PRO A 119 -17.15 5.70 -2.46
CA PRO A 119 -17.47 6.41 -3.69
C PRO A 119 -16.43 6.12 -4.78
N LEU A 120 -16.87 5.77 -6.00
CA LEU A 120 -15.94 5.39 -7.08
C LEU A 120 -14.96 6.51 -7.42
N THR A 121 -15.41 7.76 -7.30
CA THR A 121 -14.62 8.99 -7.51
C THR A 121 -13.50 9.17 -6.48
N SER A 122 -13.59 8.53 -5.31
CA SER A 122 -12.60 8.61 -4.25
C SER A 122 -11.42 7.65 -4.44
N ILE A 123 -11.55 6.68 -5.36
CA ILE A 123 -10.58 5.60 -5.53
C ILE A 123 -9.40 6.11 -6.39
N PRO A 124 -8.19 6.24 -5.83
CA PRO A 124 -7.04 6.71 -6.59
C PRO A 124 -6.55 5.65 -7.59
N GLU A 125 -5.80 6.07 -8.60
CA GLU A 125 -5.30 5.18 -9.66
C GLU A 125 -4.56 3.95 -9.13
N TRP A 126 -3.70 4.14 -8.12
CA TRP A 126 -2.91 3.07 -7.50
C TRP A 126 -3.77 2.08 -6.70
N ALA A 127 -5.00 2.47 -6.36
CA ALA A 127 -5.94 1.63 -5.63
C ALA A 127 -6.86 0.81 -6.52
N LYS A 128 -6.82 1.00 -7.84
CA LYS A 128 -7.68 0.26 -8.77
C LYS A 128 -7.35 -1.23 -8.75
N SER A 129 -8.39 -2.05 -8.84
CA SER A 129 -8.21 -3.50 -8.81
C SER A 129 -7.51 -4.03 -10.06
N PRO A 130 -6.47 -4.87 -9.90
CA PRO A 130 -5.84 -5.58 -11.02
C PRO A 130 -6.58 -6.88 -11.39
N ALA A 131 -7.71 -7.20 -10.74
CA ALA A 131 -8.41 -8.46 -10.93
C ALA A 131 -9.10 -8.50 -12.31
N GLU A 132 -8.43 -9.00 -13.34
CA GLU A 132 -8.83 -8.94 -14.75
C GLU A 132 -10.33 -9.16 -14.99
N GLN A 133 -10.89 -10.29 -14.58
CA GLN A 133 -12.32 -10.58 -14.79
C GLN A 133 -13.25 -9.63 -14.01
N GLY A 134 -13.04 -9.50 -12.71
CA GLY A 134 -13.91 -8.69 -11.84
C GLY A 134 -13.82 -7.19 -12.12
N ALA A 135 -12.61 -6.68 -12.35
CA ALA A 135 -12.36 -5.29 -12.69
C ALA A 135 -12.92 -4.93 -14.07
N THR A 136 -12.79 -5.82 -15.06
CA THR A 136 -13.41 -5.62 -16.39
C THR A 136 -14.92 -5.57 -16.28
N ALA A 137 -15.54 -6.56 -15.64
CA ALA A 137 -16.99 -6.59 -15.46
C ALA A 137 -17.52 -5.39 -14.65
N ALA A 138 -16.79 -4.96 -13.61
CA ALA A 138 -17.12 -3.76 -12.86
C ALA A 138 -17.02 -2.50 -13.73
N LYS A 139 -15.97 -2.37 -14.54
CA LYS A 139 -15.79 -1.24 -15.46
C LYS A 139 -16.88 -1.18 -16.52
N ASP A 140 -17.26 -2.32 -17.10
CA ASP A 140 -18.30 -2.39 -18.11
C ASP A 140 -19.68 -1.97 -17.56
N ARG A 141 -19.97 -2.31 -16.30
CA ARG A 141 -21.25 -2.01 -15.66
C ARG A 141 -21.33 -0.64 -15.01
N THR A 142 -20.22 -0.15 -14.46
CA THR A 142 -20.21 1.04 -13.58
C THR A 142 -19.27 2.15 -14.05
N GLY A 143 -18.50 1.92 -15.11
CA GLY A 143 -17.46 2.84 -15.58
C GLY A 143 -16.16 2.81 -14.78
N HIS A 144 -16.09 2.02 -13.69
CA HIS A 144 -14.91 1.97 -12.82
C HIS A 144 -14.53 0.53 -12.41
N PRO A 145 -13.24 0.16 -12.38
CA PRO A 145 -12.82 -1.18 -11.96
C PRO A 145 -12.95 -1.43 -10.45
N GLY A 146 -13.18 -0.38 -9.67
CA GLY A 146 -13.28 -0.43 -8.21
C GLY A 146 -11.93 -0.65 -7.51
N PRO A 147 -11.94 -0.75 -6.17
CA PRO A 147 -10.72 -0.82 -5.37
C PRO A 147 -10.12 -2.24 -5.39
N PHE A 148 -8.81 -2.36 -5.19
CA PHE A 148 -8.14 -3.64 -5.05
C PHE A 148 -8.60 -4.40 -3.79
N LYS A 149 -8.13 -5.64 -3.66
CA LYS A 149 -8.09 -6.37 -2.39
C LYS A 149 -6.66 -6.49 -1.85
N LYS A 150 -6.49 -6.48 -0.53
CA LYS A 150 -5.18 -6.64 0.12
C LYS A 150 -5.29 -7.40 1.43
N GLN A 151 -4.43 -8.39 1.59
CA GLN A 151 -4.23 -9.10 2.85
C GLN A 151 -3.10 -8.47 3.65
N PHE A 152 -3.35 -8.26 4.95
CA PHE A 152 -2.37 -7.83 5.95
C PHE A 152 -1.97 -9.03 6.80
N ARG A 153 -0.66 -9.26 6.89
CA ARG A 153 -0.07 -10.39 7.60
C ARG A 153 0.80 -9.89 8.74
N HIS A 154 0.76 -10.60 9.86
CA HIS A 154 1.62 -10.32 11.01
C HIS A 154 3.10 -10.42 10.60
N ARG A 155 3.93 -9.44 10.97
CA ARG A 155 5.34 -9.36 10.51
C ARG A 155 6.18 -10.56 10.90
N GLU A 156 5.94 -11.10 12.09
CA GLU A 156 6.78 -12.17 12.64
C GLU A 156 6.25 -13.57 12.34
N THR A 157 4.92 -13.73 12.29
CA THR A 157 4.28 -15.05 12.19
C THR A 157 3.72 -15.32 10.80
N ASN A 158 3.62 -14.28 9.95
CA ASN A 158 3.07 -14.32 8.60
C ASN A 158 1.60 -14.80 8.51
N VAL A 159 0.92 -14.88 9.67
CA VAL A 159 -0.50 -15.23 9.76
C VAL A 159 -1.35 -14.07 9.21
N GLY A 160 -2.42 -14.40 8.48
CA GLY A 160 -3.40 -13.41 8.01
C GLY A 160 -4.18 -12.81 9.18
N VAL A 161 -4.23 -11.48 9.24
CA VAL A 161 -4.84 -10.73 10.34
C VAL A 161 -6.06 -9.97 9.87
N ILE A 162 -5.94 -9.29 8.73
CA ILE A 162 -7.00 -8.47 8.12
C ILE A 162 -6.97 -8.68 6.61
N ASP A 163 -8.13 -8.89 6.01
CA ASP A 163 -8.32 -8.83 4.57
C ASP A 163 -9.17 -7.60 4.23
N PHE A 164 -8.58 -6.69 3.45
CA PHE A 164 -9.29 -5.61 2.77
C PHE A 164 -9.85 -6.16 1.46
N VAL A 165 -11.16 -6.38 1.38
CA VAL A 165 -11.79 -7.11 0.27
C VAL A 165 -12.52 -6.14 -0.65
N GLY A 166 -11.86 -5.73 -1.73
CA GLY A 166 -12.43 -4.97 -2.84
C GLY A 166 -12.77 -5.83 -4.08
N THR A 167 -12.72 -5.24 -5.28
CA THR A 167 -13.09 -5.90 -6.54
C THR A 167 -12.26 -7.16 -6.81
N GLY A 168 -12.94 -8.23 -7.21
CA GLY A 168 -12.33 -9.56 -7.41
C GLY A 168 -12.17 -10.35 -6.11
N GLY A 169 -12.76 -9.85 -5.01
CA GLY A 169 -12.96 -10.56 -3.76
C GLY A 169 -14.43 -10.91 -3.54
N GLN A 170 -14.66 -11.82 -2.60
CA GLN A 170 -15.99 -12.13 -2.09
C GLN A 170 -15.92 -12.34 -0.58
N VAL A 171 -17.04 -12.14 0.10
CA VAL A 171 -17.22 -12.56 1.49
C VAL A 171 -18.45 -13.44 1.63
N VAL A 172 -18.40 -14.38 2.58
CA VAL A 172 -19.56 -15.22 2.90
C VAL A 172 -20.68 -14.35 3.50
N ALA A 173 -21.86 -14.43 2.91
CA ALA A 173 -23.02 -13.64 3.30
C ALA A 173 -23.61 -14.10 4.66
N PRO A 174 -24.31 -13.22 5.39
CA PRO A 174 -25.15 -13.63 6.51
C PRO A 174 -26.24 -14.62 6.08
N HIS A 175 -26.79 -15.37 7.04
CA HIS A 175 -27.61 -16.57 6.88
C HIS A 175 -26.87 -17.83 6.36
N SER A 176 -25.58 -17.71 6.03
CA SER A 176 -24.76 -18.86 5.63
C SER A 176 -24.35 -19.72 6.84
N LEU A 177 -24.51 -21.04 6.72
CA LEU A 177 -24.06 -22.01 7.72
C LEU A 177 -22.54 -22.22 7.62
N HIS A 178 -21.81 -21.92 8.71
CA HIS A 178 -20.39 -22.24 8.81
C HIS A 178 -20.19 -23.75 9.03
N PRO A 179 -19.05 -24.36 8.60
CA PRO A 179 -18.77 -25.77 8.85
C PRO A 179 -18.84 -26.21 10.33
N SER A 180 -18.70 -25.28 11.28
CA SER A 180 -18.88 -25.54 12.71
C SER A 180 -20.34 -25.68 13.15
N GLY A 181 -21.31 -25.48 12.24
CA GLY A 181 -22.74 -25.43 12.54
C GLY A 181 -23.25 -24.05 13.00
N GLU A 182 -22.37 -23.05 13.10
CA GLU A 182 -22.78 -21.68 13.47
C GLU A 182 -23.32 -20.92 12.27
N ILE A 183 -24.38 -20.15 12.47
CA ILE A 183 -24.96 -19.27 11.45
C ILE A 183 -24.24 -17.92 11.53
N ARG A 184 -23.95 -17.33 10.36
CA ARG A 184 -23.50 -15.94 10.28
C ARG A 184 -24.70 -15.01 10.32
N GLU A 185 -24.62 -13.99 11.14
CA GLU A 185 -25.72 -13.04 11.37
C GLU A 185 -25.19 -11.61 11.29
N TRP A 186 -26.09 -10.70 10.98
CA TRP A 186 -25.85 -9.28 11.19
C TRP A 186 -25.69 -9.02 12.69
N SER A 187 -24.86 -8.04 13.05
CA SER A 187 -24.64 -7.70 14.46
C SER A 187 -25.86 -7.01 15.09
N ASP A 188 -26.64 -6.32 14.26
CA ASP A 188 -27.87 -5.61 14.64
C ASP A 188 -29.07 -6.16 13.87
N GLU A 189 -30.26 -6.13 14.48
CA GLU A 189 -31.53 -6.55 13.89
C GLU A 189 -32.60 -5.46 14.09
N PRO A 190 -33.13 -4.83 13.02
CA PRO A 190 -32.74 -5.01 11.61
C PRO A 190 -31.33 -4.47 11.33
N PRO A 191 -30.65 -4.97 10.28
CA PRO A 191 -29.29 -4.54 10.01
C PRO A 191 -29.27 -3.12 9.42
N GLY A 192 -28.50 -2.21 10.04
CA GLY A 192 -28.32 -0.83 9.57
C GLY A 192 -27.41 -0.74 8.34
N GLU A 193 -27.25 0.46 7.78
CA GLU A 193 -26.60 0.66 6.48
C GLU A 193 -25.05 0.64 6.54
N PRO A 194 -24.37 0.24 5.44
CA PRO A 194 -22.91 0.39 5.39
C PRO A 194 -22.56 1.88 5.32
N ALA A 195 -21.60 2.29 6.15
CA ALA A 195 -21.11 3.66 6.13
C ALA A 195 -20.45 3.99 4.78
N VAL A 196 -20.73 5.19 4.27
CA VAL A 196 -20.05 5.74 3.09
C VAL A 196 -18.76 6.41 3.56
N VAL A 197 -17.62 5.95 3.07
CA VAL A 197 -16.29 6.43 3.46
C VAL A 197 -15.41 6.58 2.22
N GLU A 198 -14.74 7.72 2.09
CA GLU A 198 -13.75 7.95 1.04
C GLU A 198 -12.62 6.91 1.10
N PHE A 199 -12.18 6.40 -0.05
CA PHE A 199 -11.17 5.34 -0.12
C PHE A 199 -9.91 5.65 0.71
N PRO A 200 -9.29 6.85 0.62
CA PRO A 200 -8.06 7.12 1.38
C PRO A 200 -8.27 7.05 2.88
N ALA A 201 -9.42 7.52 3.38
CA ALA A 201 -9.75 7.50 4.80
C ALA A 201 -9.94 6.07 5.31
N LEU A 202 -10.70 5.25 4.59
CA LEU A 202 -10.88 3.85 4.93
C LEU A 202 -9.55 3.08 4.88
N TRP A 203 -8.76 3.29 3.82
CA TRP A 203 -7.46 2.65 3.65
C TRP A 203 -6.49 2.99 4.80
N ALA A 204 -6.41 4.26 5.19
CA ALA A 204 -5.54 4.67 6.30
C ALA A 204 -6.00 4.12 7.65
N ALA A 205 -7.32 4.07 7.91
CA ALA A 205 -7.87 3.44 9.11
C ALA A 205 -7.48 1.96 9.19
N VAL A 206 -7.63 1.22 8.09
CA VAL A 206 -7.24 -0.19 8.01
C VAL A 206 -5.73 -0.37 8.18
N CYS A 207 -4.90 0.50 7.59
CA CYS A 207 -3.45 0.46 7.80
C CYS A 207 -3.06 0.73 9.26
N LYS A 208 -3.74 1.66 9.95
CA LYS A 208 -3.51 1.92 11.39
C LYS A 208 -3.90 0.72 12.24
N LEU A 209 -5.07 0.12 11.99
CA LEU A 209 -5.50 -1.11 12.67
C LEU A 209 -4.49 -2.25 12.43
N ALA A 210 -4.08 -2.46 11.18
CA ALA A 210 -3.10 -3.48 10.82
C ALA A 210 -1.76 -3.26 11.55
N ALA A 211 -1.30 -2.01 11.65
CA ALA A 211 -0.07 -1.67 12.34
C ALA A 211 -0.17 -1.94 13.85
N ALA A 212 -1.31 -1.59 14.46
CA ALA A 212 -1.60 -1.90 15.86
C ALA A 212 -1.65 -3.42 16.13
N CYS A 213 -2.08 -4.21 15.15
CA CYS A 213 -2.04 -5.66 15.19
C CYS A 213 -0.67 -6.27 14.76
N GLY A 214 0.39 -5.47 14.66
CA GLY A 214 1.74 -5.97 14.34
C GLY A 214 1.94 -6.41 12.88
N CYS A 215 1.08 -6.00 11.95
CA CYS A 215 1.17 -6.37 10.54
C CYS A 215 2.26 -5.62 9.78
N GLU A 216 2.71 -6.23 8.69
CA GLU A 216 3.52 -5.52 7.68
C GLU A 216 2.63 -4.55 6.93
N ILE A 217 3.00 -3.28 6.90
CA ILE A 217 2.27 -2.25 6.17
C ILE A 217 2.84 -2.15 4.76
N PRO A 218 2.00 -2.25 3.72
CA PRO A 218 2.46 -2.14 2.35
C PRO A 218 3.12 -0.76 2.13
N LYS A 219 4.28 -0.74 1.48
CA LYS A 219 4.90 0.49 0.94
C LYS A 219 4.15 1.00 -0.30
N ILE A 220 2.81 0.95 -0.27
CA ILE A 220 1.99 1.61 -1.26
C ILE A 220 2.00 3.08 -0.84
N ALA A 221 2.45 3.95 -1.75
CA ALA A 221 2.69 5.37 -1.50
C ALA A 221 1.66 5.91 -0.52
N HIS A 222 2.11 6.38 0.63
CA HIS A 222 1.31 7.13 1.57
C HIS A 222 0.85 8.41 0.86
N ALA A 223 -0.17 8.31 0.01
CA ALA A 223 -0.96 9.45 -0.40
C ALA A 223 -1.69 9.85 0.88
N SER A 224 -1.15 10.87 1.53
CA SER A 224 -1.81 11.57 2.64
C SER A 224 -3.29 11.73 2.31
N VAL A 225 -4.14 11.33 3.26
CA VAL A 225 -5.60 11.18 3.15
C VAL A 225 -6.35 12.48 2.91
N LEU A 226 -5.64 13.61 2.93
CA LEU A 226 -6.08 14.89 2.43
C LEU A 226 -4.88 15.46 1.67
N PRO A 227 -5.04 16.16 0.52
CA PRO A 227 -3.97 17.04 0.09
C PRO A 227 -3.67 17.92 1.30
N PRO A 228 -2.42 17.92 1.84
CA PRO A 228 -2.09 18.91 2.85
C PRO A 228 -2.49 20.24 2.24
N THR A 229 -3.35 21.01 2.91
CA THR A 229 -3.64 22.36 2.46
C THR A 229 -2.29 23.05 2.35
N PRO A 230 -1.85 23.44 1.14
CA PRO A 230 -0.50 23.96 1.00
C PRO A 230 -0.36 25.15 1.94
N ARG A 231 0.70 25.12 2.76
CA ARG A 231 0.96 26.22 3.68
C ARG A 231 1.18 27.48 2.85
N PRO A 232 0.65 28.65 3.24
CA PRO A 232 0.85 29.89 2.48
C PRO A 232 2.33 30.16 2.18
N GLU A 233 3.20 29.88 3.14
CA GLU A 233 4.66 29.96 2.98
C GLU A 233 5.22 29.06 1.86
N SER A 234 4.71 27.83 1.69
CA SER A 234 5.12 26.93 0.62
C SER A 234 4.71 27.45 -0.77
N VAL A 235 3.55 28.11 -0.85
CA VAL A 235 3.09 28.75 -2.09
C VAL A 235 4.00 29.93 -2.45
N GLU A 236 4.32 30.78 -1.48
CA GLU A 236 5.21 31.93 -1.67
C GLU A 236 6.63 31.49 -2.07
N GLN A 237 7.18 30.47 -1.41
CA GLN A 237 8.48 29.89 -1.76
C GLN A 237 8.47 29.27 -3.17
N ALA A 238 7.40 28.58 -3.56
CA ALA A 238 7.26 28.03 -4.90
C ALA A 238 7.23 29.14 -5.97
N ILE A 239 6.54 30.25 -5.71
CA ILE A 239 6.50 31.41 -6.60
C ILE A 239 7.92 32.01 -6.76
N ALA A 240 8.63 32.20 -5.65
CA ALA A 240 10.00 32.71 -5.67
C ALA A 240 10.96 31.77 -6.43
N TYR A 241 10.84 30.45 -6.20
CA TYR A 241 11.62 29.42 -6.89
C TYR A 241 11.37 29.46 -8.41
N LEU A 242 10.10 29.52 -8.83
CA LEU A 242 9.73 29.64 -10.23
C LEU A 242 10.30 30.91 -10.86
N GLY A 243 10.35 32.03 -10.13
CA GLY A 243 10.96 33.28 -10.58
C GLY A 243 12.42 33.11 -11.03
N ASN A 244 13.18 32.22 -10.39
CA ASN A 244 14.57 31.91 -10.73
C ASN A 244 14.71 30.85 -11.84
N MET A 245 13.65 30.08 -12.14
CA MET A 245 13.68 29.11 -13.22
C MET A 245 13.59 29.80 -14.59
N SER A 246 14.37 29.29 -15.55
CA SER A 246 14.24 29.63 -16.96
C SER A 246 12.82 29.35 -17.46
N PRO A 247 12.25 30.20 -18.33
CA PRO A 247 10.92 29.97 -18.90
C PRO A 247 10.90 28.79 -19.87
N ALA A 248 9.74 28.17 -20.05
CA ALA A 248 9.55 27.09 -21.02
C ALA A 248 9.29 27.66 -22.41
N VAL A 249 10.25 27.50 -23.33
CA VAL A 249 10.17 27.99 -24.71
C VAL A 249 10.01 26.83 -25.69
N SER A 250 8.96 26.87 -26.51
CA SER A 250 8.71 25.84 -27.53
C SER A 250 9.83 25.84 -28.57
N GLY A 251 10.23 24.65 -29.03
CA GLY A 251 11.40 24.48 -29.91
C GLY A 251 12.76 24.53 -29.19
N SER A 252 12.80 24.82 -27.89
CA SER A 252 14.03 24.84 -27.06
C SER A 252 13.88 24.01 -25.79
N GLY A 253 13.28 22.82 -25.91
CA GLY A 253 13.07 21.92 -24.77
C GLY A 253 11.96 22.34 -23.79
N GLY A 254 11.08 23.27 -24.19
CA GLY A 254 10.04 23.84 -23.34
C GLY A 254 9.14 22.83 -22.62
N HIS A 255 8.76 21.72 -23.26
CA HIS A 255 7.97 20.67 -22.59
C HIS A 255 8.68 20.09 -21.35
N GLY A 256 9.99 19.86 -21.45
CA GLY A 256 10.80 19.33 -20.35
C GLY A 256 10.98 20.38 -19.24
N GLN A 257 11.22 21.63 -19.63
CA GLN A 257 11.34 22.74 -18.68
C GLN A 257 10.02 23.01 -17.94
N LEU A 258 8.88 22.97 -18.65
CA LEU A 258 7.56 23.09 -18.04
C LEU A 258 7.28 21.94 -17.08
N PHE A 259 7.63 20.71 -17.47
CA PHE A 259 7.48 19.56 -16.59
C PHE A 259 8.35 19.67 -15.35
N ALA A 260 9.59 20.18 -15.46
CA ALA A 260 10.45 20.45 -14.33
C ALA A 260 9.84 21.48 -13.37
N ALA A 261 9.25 22.56 -13.89
CA ALA A 261 8.52 23.54 -13.10
C ALA A 261 7.31 22.90 -12.39
N ALA A 262 6.54 22.06 -13.10
CA ALA A 262 5.42 21.33 -12.51
C ALA A 262 5.87 20.36 -11.40
N ARG A 263 6.98 19.65 -11.57
CA ARG A 263 7.55 18.81 -10.50
C ARG A 263 7.99 19.61 -9.29
N ALA A 264 8.67 20.74 -9.49
CA ALA A 264 9.10 21.59 -8.38
C ALA A 264 7.90 22.02 -7.52
N VAL A 265 6.81 22.47 -8.16
CA VAL A 265 5.63 22.98 -7.45
C VAL A 265 4.77 21.86 -6.85
N VAL A 266 4.38 20.87 -7.67
CA VAL A 266 3.43 19.82 -7.28
C VAL A 266 4.06 18.79 -6.35
N TRP A 267 5.32 18.42 -6.60
CA TRP A 267 6.03 17.40 -5.83
C TRP A 267 6.99 18.04 -4.80
N GLY A 268 7.80 19.01 -5.24
CA GLY A 268 8.86 19.56 -4.40
C GLY A 268 8.38 20.45 -3.27
N PHE A 269 7.42 21.34 -3.52
CA PHE A 269 6.73 22.13 -2.48
C PHE A 269 5.46 21.46 -1.96
N GLU A 270 5.10 20.29 -2.52
CA GLU A 270 3.91 19.51 -2.15
C GLU A 270 2.58 20.30 -2.28
N LEU A 271 2.47 21.20 -3.25
CA LEU A 271 1.24 22.00 -3.39
C LEU A 271 0.04 21.21 -3.95
N GLY A 272 0.30 20.05 -4.57
CA GLY A 272 -0.71 19.29 -5.29
C GLY A 272 -1.06 19.87 -6.67
N PRO A 273 -1.82 19.13 -7.50
CA PRO A 273 -1.98 19.45 -8.91
C PRO A 273 -2.84 20.70 -9.18
N GLU A 274 -3.89 20.94 -8.39
CA GLU A 274 -4.79 22.10 -8.59
C GLU A 274 -4.12 23.43 -8.19
N VAL A 275 -3.55 23.51 -6.99
CA VAL A 275 -2.82 24.72 -6.55
C VAL A 275 -1.57 24.92 -7.40
N GLY A 276 -0.87 23.84 -7.75
CA GLY A 276 0.27 23.91 -8.65
C GLY A 276 -0.09 24.44 -10.04
N PHE A 277 -1.25 24.07 -10.58
CA PHE A 277 -1.77 24.64 -11.82
C PHE A 277 -1.96 26.14 -11.71
N ASP A 278 -2.64 26.63 -10.67
CA ASP A 278 -2.89 28.07 -10.51
C ASP A 278 -1.61 28.87 -10.33
N VAL A 279 -0.64 28.33 -9.58
CA VAL A 279 0.69 28.95 -9.39
C VAL A 279 1.45 29.01 -10.72
N LEU A 280 1.50 27.92 -11.48
CA LEU A 280 2.18 27.91 -12.79
C LEU A 280 1.52 28.85 -13.78
N ARG A 281 0.18 28.81 -13.88
CA ARG A 281 -0.59 29.65 -14.80
C ARG A 281 -0.36 31.14 -14.52
N THR A 282 -0.29 31.52 -13.26
CA THR A 282 -0.20 32.93 -12.84
C THR A 282 1.23 33.45 -12.81
N HIS A 283 2.21 32.64 -12.35
CA HIS A 283 3.56 33.14 -12.04
C HIS A 283 4.68 32.61 -12.95
N TYR A 284 4.44 31.52 -13.70
CA TYR A 284 5.44 30.92 -14.57
C TYR A 284 5.10 31.06 -16.06
N ASN A 285 3.87 30.72 -16.44
CA ASN A 285 3.39 30.69 -17.82
C ASN A 285 3.48 32.04 -18.56
N PRO A 286 3.30 33.22 -17.93
CA PRO A 286 3.43 34.50 -18.63
C PRO A 286 4.84 34.78 -19.18
N ARG A 287 5.87 34.10 -18.68
CA ARG A 287 7.25 34.20 -19.20
C ARG A 287 7.56 33.15 -20.27
N CYS A 288 6.68 32.16 -20.46
CA CYS A 288 6.84 31.10 -21.45
C CYS A 288 6.51 31.61 -22.86
N SER A 289 7.12 30.98 -23.88
CA SER A 289 6.94 31.41 -25.28
C SER A 289 6.80 30.21 -26.23
N PRO A 290 5.64 30.03 -26.89
CA PRO A 290 4.37 30.68 -26.56
C PRO A 290 3.92 30.30 -25.13
N PRO A 291 2.98 31.06 -24.54
CA PRO A 291 2.28 30.62 -23.34
C PRO A 291 1.60 29.28 -23.58
N TRP A 292 1.67 28.39 -22.59
CA TRP A 292 1.06 27.07 -22.60
C TRP A 292 -0.44 27.17 -22.30
N SER A 293 -1.24 26.29 -22.88
CA SER A 293 -2.68 26.26 -22.60
C SER A 293 -2.98 25.74 -21.19
N ASP A 294 -4.14 26.11 -20.64
CA ASP A 294 -4.56 25.62 -19.33
C ASP A 294 -4.63 24.08 -19.26
N SER A 295 -5.05 23.45 -20.35
CA SER A 295 -5.10 21.98 -20.46
C SER A 295 -3.72 21.35 -20.39
N GLU A 296 -2.70 21.96 -21.02
CA GLU A 296 -1.33 21.46 -20.98
C GLU A 296 -0.70 21.64 -19.60
N LEU A 297 -0.98 22.77 -18.93
CA LEU A 297 -0.54 23.00 -17.55
C LEU A 297 -1.15 22.00 -16.59
N ARG A 298 -2.48 21.78 -16.66
CA ARG A 298 -3.18 20.78 -15.82
C ARG A 298 -2.61 19.39 -16.06
N HIS A 299 -2.46 19.00 -17.32
CA HIS A 299 -1.87 17.71 -17.67
C HIS A 299 -0.46 17.54 -17.07
N LYS A 300 0.39 18.58 -17.15
CA LYS A 300 1.74 18.53 -16.56
C LYS A 300 1.71 18.43 -15.04
N CYS A 301 0.79 19.11 -14.37
CA CYS A 301 0.60 19.01 -12.92
C CYS A 301 0.13 17.61 -12.51
N GLU A 302 -0.83 17.02 -13.23
CA GLU A 302 -1.31 15.66 -13.01
C GLU A 302 -0.20 14.62 -13.24
N GLU A 303 0.54 14.75 -14.34
CA GLU A 303 1.71 13.91 -14.63
C GLU A 303 2.77 14.03 -13.54
N ALA A 304 3.08 15.26 -13.09
CA ALA A 304 4.06 15.51 -12.04
C ALA A 304 3.62 14.90 -10.70
N ASN A 305 2.31 14.89 -10.41
CA ASN A 305 1.77 14.25 -9.21
C ASN A 305 1.81 12.72 -9.30
N ARG A 306 1.68 12.15 -10.50
CA ARG A 306 1.60 10.70 -10.73
C ARG A 306 2.96 10.02 -10.82
N ILE A 307 3.92 10.64 -11.50
CA ILE A 307 5.22 10.01 -11.84
C ILE A 307 6.18 10.16 -10.67
N SER A 308 6.63 9.03 -10.11
CA SER A 308 7.59 8.98 -9.00
C SER A 308 8.89 9.73 -9.32
N PHE A 309 9.42 10.40 -8.32
CA PHE A 309 10.66 11.16 -8.39
C PHE A 309 11.70 10.56 -7.45
N ASP A 310 12.98 10.66 -7.78
CA ASP A 310 14.09 10.23 -6.92
C ASP A 310 14.28 11.13 -5.69
N ARG A 311 13.28 11.95 -5.36
CA ARG A 311 13.26 12.85 -4.20
C ARG A 311 11.97 12.67 -3.42
N PRO A 312 12.02 12.81 -2.07
CA PRO A 312 10.81 12.81 -1.27
C PRO A 312 9.90 13.98 -1.68
N ARG A 313 8.60 13.84 -1.41
CA ARG A 313 7.67 14.97 -1.56
C ARG A 313 7.99 16.03 -0.51
N GLY A 314 7.79 17.30 -0.85
CA GLY A 314 8.03 18.40 0.08
C GLY A 314 9.51 18.73 0.31
N ASP A 315 10.44 18.19 -0.50
CA ASP A 315 11.89 18.39 -0.36
C ASP A 315 12.34 19.87 -0.47
N LEU A 316 11.49 20.74 -1.02
CA LEU A 316 11.78 22.17 -1.18
C LEU A 316 11.18 23.06 -0.06
N ASN A 317 10.38 22.50 0.86
CA ASN A 317 9.72 23.28 1.93
C ASN A 317 10.66 23.73 3.07
N ASP A 318 11.86 23.16 3.19
CA ASP A 318 12.83 23.45 4.28
C ASP A 318 14.00 24.33 3.81
N SER A 319 13.70 25.50 3.25
CA SER A 319 14.71 26.52 2.95
C SER A 319 14.58 27.74 3.85
N GLY A 320 14.90 27.58 5.15
CA GLY A 320 15.23 28.72 6.01
C GLY A 320 15.08 28.56 7.53
N GLU A 321 15.99 27.84 8.20
CA GLU A 321 16.80 28.35 9.32
C GLU A 321 18.08 27.48 9.46
N PRO A 322 19.25 28.07 9.75
CA PRO A 322 20.51 27.35 9.83
C PRO A 322 20.58 26.56 11.14
N SER A 323 20.12 25.31 11.14
CA SER A 323 20.59 24.37 12.16
C SER A 323 22.07 24.15 11.91
N ALA A 324 22.88 24.64 12.84
CA ALA A 324 24.33 24.48 12.96
C ALA A 324 24.97 23.63 11.84
N SER A 325 25.67 24.33 10.95
CA SER A 325 26.66 23.79 10.05
C SER A 325 27.47 22.66 10.69
N ASN A 326 27.22 21.42 10.26
CA ASN A 326 28.33 20.53 9.96
C ASN A 326 28.54 20.58 8.46
N SER A 327 29.21 21.65 8.05
CA SER A 327 30.10 21.61 6.90
C SER A 327 31.21 20.60 7.18
N ASP A 328 30.89 19.33 7.01
CA ASP A 328 31.84 18.33 6.57
C ASP A 328 31.02 17.26 5.82
N ALA A 329 30.93 17.43 4.50
CA ALA A 329 30.53 16.35 3.63
C ALA A 329 31.68 15.33 3.60
N GLY A 330 31.87 14.64 4.73
CA GLY A 330 32.64 13.41 4.78
C GLY A 330 31.87 12.38 3.97
N ALA A 331 32.58 11.65 3.10
CA ALA A 331 32.05 10.46 2.47
C ALA A 331 31.31 9.58 3.51
N PRO A 332 30.21 8.88 3.14
CA PRO A 332 29.45 8.07 4.08
C PRO A 332 30.41 7.19 4.90
N GLU A 333 30.30 7.21 6.23
CA GLU A 333 31.17 6.41 7.08
C GLU A 333 30.76 4.95 6.89
N VAL A 334 31.55 4.23 6.08
CA VAL A 334 31.35 2.82 5.79
C VAL A 334 32.24 2.02 6.73
N CYS A 335 31.64 1.24 7.63
CA CYS A 335 32.37 0.31 8.49
C CYS A 335 32.18 -1.12 8.02
N LEU A 336 33.27 -1.90 8.06
CA LEU A 336 33.27 -3.33 7.73
C LEU A 336 33.51 -4.14 9.01
N ALA A 337 32.51 -4.93 9.41
CA ALA A 337 32.67 -5.93 10.47
C ALA A 337 32.83 -7.32 9.84
N ILE A 338 34.01 -7.91 10.00
CA ILE A 338 34.37 -9.19 9.38
C ILE A 338 34.60 -10.22 10.48
N LYS A 339 33.87 -11.33 10.43
CA LYS A 339 34.01 -12.45 11.36
C LYS A 339 34.36 -13.74 10.61
N PRO A 340 35.29 -14.57 11.11
CA PRO A 340 35.54 -15.89 10.53
C PRO A 340 34.27 -16.75 10.55
N ASP A 341 34.00 -17.43 9.45
CA ASP A 341 32.86 -18.34 9.28
C ASP A 341 33.38 -19.69 8.74
N GLY A 342 33.98 -20.50 9.61
CA GLY A 342 34.67 -21.73 9.23
C GLY A 342 36.08 -21.52 8.68
N LYS A 343 36.63 -22.52 7.96
CA LYS A 343 38.07 -22.56 7.61
C LYS A 343 38.51 -21.56 6.53
N ARG A 344 37.60 -21.09 5.68
CA ARG A 344 37.92 -20.26 4.48
C ARG A 344 36.90 -19.17 4.19
N MET A 345 35.79 -19.09 4.93
CA MET A 345 34.75 -18.09 4.71
C MET A 345 34.77 -17.04 5.80
N HIS A 346 34.25 -15.87 5.47
CA HIS A 346 34.15 -14.72 6.36
C HIS A 346 32.75 -14.15 6.22
N LYS A 347 32.08 -13.94 7.35
CA LYS A 347 30.84 -13.18 7.41
C LYS A 347 31.19 -11.69 7.46
N VAL A 348 30.87 -10.98 6.38
CA VAL A 348 31.13 -9.55 6.22
C VAL A 348 29.83 -8.80 6.40
N THR A 349 29.79 -7.91 7.39
CA THR A 349 28.69 -6.98 7.63
C THR A 349 29.18 -5.58 7.28
N VAL A 350 28.48 -4.92 6.38
CA VAL A 350 28.78 -3.54 5.99
C VAL A 350 27.72 -2.62 6.57
N THR A 351 28.14 -1.62 7.32
CA THR A 351 27.26 -0.58 7.86
C THR A 351 27.61 0.76 7.24
N ALA A 352 26.61 1.54 6.84
CA ALA A 352 26.78 2.95 6.46
C ALA A 352 26.10 3.81 7.52
N ASN A 353 26.83 4.75 8.10
CA ASN A 353 26.33 5.65 9.16
C ASN A 353 25.63 4.87 10.30
N GLY A 354 26.19 3.72 10.69
CA GLY A 354 25.65 2.85 11.75
C GLY A 354 24.50 1.92 11.35
N VAL A 355 24.00 1.97 10.12
CA VAL A 355 22.90 1.11 9.64
C VAL A 355 23.43 -0.05 8.78
N PRO A 356 23.07 -1.32 9.03
CA PRO A 356 23.49 -2.45 8.20
C PRO A 356 22.92 -2.36 6.78
N VAL A 357 23.81 -2.37 5.78
CA VAL A 357 23.47 -2.25 4.36
C VAL A 357 23.55 -3.59 3.64
N THR A 358 24.55 -4.41 3.97
CA THR A 358 24.66 -5.76 3.44
C THR A 358 25.38 -6.69 4.42
N VAL A 359 24.96 -7.95 4.44
CA VAL A 359 25.60 -9.03 5.20
C VAL A 359 25.79 -10.19 4.23
N ASP A 360 27.04 -10.59 3.99
CA ASP A 360 27.36 -11.69 3.08
C ASP A 360 28.42 -12.62 3.69
N THR A 361 28.37 -13.89 3.34
CA THR A 361 29.38 -14.88 3.74
C THR A 361 30.21 -15.23 2.51
N VAL A 362 31.46 -14.74 2.46
CA VAL A 362 32.35 -14.87 1.30
C VAL A 362 33.76 -15.35 1.67
N ASN A 363 34.46 -15.97 0.72
CA ASN A 363 35.89 -16.23 0.87
C ASN A 363 36.71 -14.99 0.44
N LEU A 364 37.08 -14.16 1.42
CA LEU A 364 37.89 -12.95 1.20
C LEU A 364 39.31 -13.23 0.67
N GLY A 365 39.82 -14.46 0.78
CA GLY A 365 41.09 -14.87 0.17
C GLY A 365 41.06 -14.85 -1.37
N THR A 366 39.87 -14.88 -1.97
CA THR A 366 39.70 -14.85 -3.44
C THR A 366 39.32 -13.47 -3.95
N ALA A 367 39.83 -13.08 -5.12
CA ALA A 367 39.46 -11.82 -5.77
C ALA A 367 37.95 -11.75 -6.08
N THR A 368 37.35 -12.88 -6.46
CA THR A 368 35.91 -13.00 -6.71
C THR A 368 35.08 -12.73 -5.45
N GLY A 369 35.49 -13.26 -4.30
CA GLY A 369 34.82 -13.01 -3.02
C GLY A 369 34.88 -11.54 -2.60
N ARG A 370 36.03 -10.89 -2.78
CA ARG A 370 36.19 -9.45 -2.49
C ARG A 370 35.37 -8.57 -3.45
N LYS A 371 35.39 -8.88 -4.75
CA LYS A 371 34.61 -8.15 -5.76
C LYS A 371 33.12 -8.18 -5.46
N ARG A 372 32.58 -9.33 -5.04
CA ARG A 372 31.15 -9.48 -4.70
C ARG A 372 30.72 -8.55 -3.55
N VAL A 373 31.55 -8.40 -2.52
CA VAL A 373 31.28 -7.46 -1.42
C VAL A 373 31.36 -6.01 -1.92
N LEU A 374 32.38 -5.67 -2.71
CA LEU A 374 32.56 -4.32 -3.26
C LEU A 374 31.39 -3.89 -4.16
N ASP A 375 30.94 -4.77 -5.04
CA ASP A 375 29.83 -4.49 -5.94
C ASP A 375 28.52 -4.28 -5.15
N ALA A 376 28.26 -5.12 -4.13
CA ALA A 376 27.09 -4.96 -3.25
C ALA A 376 27.12 -3.67 -2.40
N VAL A 377 28.32 -3.17 -2.07
CA VAL A 377 28.48 -1.91 -1.34
C VAL A 377 28.28 -0.71 -2.26
N VAL A 378 28.90 -0.71 -3.44
CA VAL A 378 28.80 0.39 -4.40
C VAL A 378 27.36 0.53 -4.93
N GLU A 379 26.65 -0.58 -5.13
CA GLU A 379 25.23 -0.57 -5.52
C GLU A 379 24.35 0.11 -4.48
N LYS A 380 24.61 -0.12 -3.18
CA LYS A 380 23.75 0.32 -2.09
C LYS A 380 24.19 1.63 -1.42
N ILE A 381 25.44 2.05 -1.62
CA ILE A 381 26.03 3.26 -1.04
C ILE A 381 26.70 4.07 -2.17
N PRO A 382 25.92 4.89 -2.90
CA PRO A 382 26.46 5.79 -3.91
C PRO A 382 27.49 6.74 -3.29
N GLY A 383 28.72 6.76 -3.83
CA GLY A 383 29.82 7.58 -3.30
C GLY A 383 30.81 6.87 -2.36
N ALA A 384 30.62 5.57 -2.07
CA ALA A 384 31.60 4.79 -1.31
C ALA A 384 32.96 4.70 -2.05
N ASN A 385 34.07 4.97 -1.36
CA ASN A 385 35.41 4.88 -1.94
C ASN A 385 35.80 3.41 -2.15
N ARG A 386 35.60 2.92 -3.38
CA ARG A 386 35.87 1.52 -3.77
C ARG A 386 37.30 1.08 -3.47
N LYS A 387 38.29 1.98 -3.62
CA LYS A 387 39.71 1.66 -3.44
C LYS A 387 40.05 1.40 -1.97
N ASP A 388 39.46 2.18 -1.05
CA ASP A 388 39.72 2.06 0.39
C ASP A 388 39.06 0.79 0.95
N LEU A 389 37.83 0.50 0.54
CA LEU A 389 37.14 -0.75 0.89
C LEU A 389 37.88 -1.98 0.36
N GLU A 390 38.41 -1.92 -0.87
CA GLU A 390 39.17 -3.05 -1.42
C GLU A 390 40.44 -3.31 -0.62
N ALA A 391 41.16 -2.25 -0.22
CA ALA A 391 42.32 -2.37 0.65
C ALA A 391 41.97 -3.00 2.01
N GLU A 392 40.82 -2.64 2.60
CA GLU A 392 40.37 -3.19 3.89
C GLU A 392 39.97 -4.67 3.81
N LEU A 393 39.26 -5.07 2.76
CA LEU A 393 38.93 -6.48 2.52
C LEU A 393 40.19 -7.33 2.27
N VAL A 394 41.19 -6.76 1.60
CA VAL A 394 42.50 -7.42 1.42
C VAL A 394 43.24 -7.56 2.75
N ARG A 395 43.26 -6.52 3.60
CA ARG A 395 43.87 -6.58 4.95
C ARG A 395 43.22 -7.65 5.82
N ALA A 396 41.89 -7.72 5.82
CA ALA A 396 41.15 -8.74 6.57
C ALA A 396 41.42 -10.16 6.07
N ALA A 397 41.65 -10.34 4.77
CA ALA A 397 42.00 -11.64 4.18
C ALA A 397 43.42 -12.12 4.54
N THR A 398 44.34 -11.20 4.81
CA THR A 398 45.76 -11.53 5.09
C THR A 398 46.11 -11.57 6.58
N GLY A 399 45.18 -11.18 7.46
CA GLY A 399 45.30 -11.37 8.92
C GLY A 399 46.30 -10.44 9.61
N THR A 400 46.48 -9.20 9.13
CA THR A 400 47.30 -8.19 9.81
C THR A 400 46.43 -7.29 10.69
N ASP A 401 46.53 -7.49 12.02
CA ASP A 401 45.77 -6.81 13.07
C ASP A 401 46.46 -5.51 13.51
N PRO A 402 45.80 -4.32 13.48
CA PRO A 402 46.31 -3.13 14.11
C PRO A 402 45.85 -3.08 15.57
N GLY A 403 46.36 -3.97 16.45
CA GLY A 403 45.93 -3.91 17.85
C GLY A 403 46.27 -5.01 18.86
N ALA A 404 47.38 -5.76 18.79
CA ALA A 404 47.99 -6.33 20.01
C ALA A 404 49.44 -6.78 19.82
N PRO A 405 50.34 -6.44 20.76
CA PRO A 405 50.97 -7.52 21.54
C PRO A 405 50.96 -7.24 23.07
N PRO A 406 51.06 -8.27 23.93
CA PRO A 406 51.00 -8.07 25.39
C PRO A 406 52.37 -7.69 26.01
N ARG A 407 52.33 -6.62 26.86
CA ARG A 407 53.14 -6.15 28.04
C ARG A 407 54.65 -6.51 28.14
N PRO A 408 55.56 -5.62 28.65
CA PRO A 408 55.37 -4.80 29.87
C PRO A 408 55.98 -3.37 29.89
N SER A 409 55.66 -2.65 30.97
CA SER A 409 56.22 -1.41 31.55
C SER A 409 57.16 -0.53 30.72
N SER A 410 56.71 0.67 30.35
CA SER A 410 57.20 1.93 30.95
C SER A 410 56.58 3.13 30.23
N THR A 411 56.35 4.17 31.03
CA THR A 411 55.92 5.51 30.69
C THR A 411 56.69 6.14 29.52
N ARG A 412 55.98 6.74 28.55
CA ARG A 412 56.15 8.16 28.19
C ARG A 412 55.09 8.65 27.21
N LYS A 413 54.93 9.97 27.23
CA LYS A 413 53.83 10.76 26.68
C LYS A 413 54.45 11.84 25.78
N TRP A 414 53.69 12.26 24.76
CA TRP A 414 53.86 13.43 23.88
C TRP A 414 54.93 13.32 22.79
N THR A 415 54.77 13.93 21.61
CA THR A 415 53.89 15.04 21.16
C THR A 415 53.13 14.74 19.89
#